data_AF-A0A924GK30-F1
#
_entry.id   AF-A0A924GK30-F1
#
_cell.length_a   1.000
_cell.length_b   1.000
_cell.length_c   1.000
_cell.angle_alpha   90.00
_cell.angle_beta   90.00
_cell.angle_gamma   90.00
#
_symmetry.space_group_name_H-M   'P 1'
#
loop_
_entity.id
_entity.type
_entity.pdbx_description
1 polymer ?
#
loop_
_entity_poly.entity_id
_entity_poly.type
_entity_poly.pdbx_seq_one_letter_code
_entity_poly.pdbx_strand_id
1 'polypeptide(L)' 'MPQQRMPRSEVAILVGIAVYAFVIFLPWTHDVMVANVSLFAWLMFALMVLAPATGLVVALKSDVED' A
#
# COMPACT_ATOMS: atom_id res chain seq x y z
N MET A 1 -10.83 24.34 -15.57
CA MET A 1 -10.12 23.84 -14.37
C MET A 1 -8.85 23.16 -14.88
N PRO A 2 -7.64 23.63 -14.54
CA PRO A 2 -6.41 23.06 -15.10
C PRO A 2 -6.33 21.61 -14.64
N GLN A 3 -6.34 20.69 -15.59
CA GLN A 3 -6.25 19.26 -15.32
C GLN A 3 -4.79 18.97 -14.97
N GLN A 4 -4.44 19.15 -13.69
CA GLN A 4 -3.14 18.77 -13.14
C GLN A 4 -2.97 17.28 -13.42
N ARG A 5 -2.12 16.94 -14.40
CA ARG A 5 -1.76 15.56 -14.67
C ARG A 5 -0.99 15.06 -13.45
N MET A 6 -1.60 14.16 -12.69
CA MET A 6 -0.90 13.47 -11.61
C MET A 6 0.37 12.82 -12.17
N PRO A 7 1.53 13.04 -11.52
CA PRO A 7 2.74 12.29 -11.80
C PRO A 7 2.43 10.79 -11.87
N ARG A 8 3.00 10.10 -12.88
CA ARG A 8 2.74 8.66 -13.08
C ARG A 8 3.08 7.81 -11.85
N SER A 9 3.99 8.27 -10.99
CA SER A 9 4.33 7.65 -9.72
C SER A 9 3.17 7.66 -8.71
N GLU A 10 2.43 8.76 -8.61
CA GLU A 10 1.28 8.87 -7.70
C GLU A 10 0.14 7.95 -8.14
N VAL A 11 -0.11 7.88 -9.45
CA VAL A 11 -1.10 6.96 -10.02
C VAL A 11 -0.71 5.51 -9.74
N ALA A 12 0.57 5.14 -9.86
CA ALA A 12 1.02 3.79 -9.55
C ALA A 12 0.83 3.44 -8.06
N ILE A 13 1.08 4.37 -7.15
CA ILE A 13 0.85 4.18 -5.71
C ILE A 13 -0.65 3.99 -5.43
N LEU A 14 -1.50 4.85 -5.99
CA LEU A 14 -2.96 4.75 -5.83
C LEU A 14 -3.52 3.43 -6.36
N VAL A 15 -3.07 3.00 -7.53
CA VAL A 15 -3.45 1.70 -8.11
C VAL A 15 -2.98 0.56 -7.20
N GLY A 16 -1.75 0.62 -6.68
CA GLY A 16 -1.24 -0.37 -5.72
C GLY A 16 -2.09 -0.47 -4.46
N ILE A 17 -2.48 0.67 -3.87
CA ILE A 17 -3.35 0.72 -2.69
C ILE A 17 -4.72 0.12 -3.01
N ALA A 18 -5.30 0.45 -4.17
CA ALA A 18 -6.62 -0.07 -4.57
C ALA A 18 -6.59 -1.60 -4.76
N VAL A 19 -5.57 -2.12 -5.45
CA VAL A 19 -5.38 -3.57 -5.62
C VAL A 19 -5.17 -4.25 -4.28
N TYR A 20 -4.35 -3.67 -3.40
CA TYR A 20 -4.11 -4.20 -2.06
C TYR A 20 -5.41 -4.27 -1.23
N ALA A 21 -6.21 -3.20 -1.23
CA ALA A 21 -7.50 -3.17 -0.55
C ALA A 21 -8.45 -4.23 -1.13
N PHE A 22 -8.49 -4.39 -2.45
CA PHE A 22 -9.30 -5.43 -3.06
C PHE A 22 -8.90 -6.84 -2.58
N VAL A 23 -7.59 -7.12 -2.52
CA VAL A 23 -7.05 -8.39 -2.04
C VAL A 23 -7.43 -8.66 -0.58
N ILE A 24 -7.36 -7.66 0.30
CA ILE A 24 -7.62 -7.86 1.73
C ILE A 24 -9.07 -8.28 2.02
N PHE A 25 -10.03 -7.75 1.24
CA PHE A 25 -11.46 -7.99 1.42
C PHE A 25 -11.96 -9.29 0.78
N LEU A 26 -11.11 -10.03 0.05
CA LEU A 26 -11.52 -11.32 -0.49
C LEU A 26 -11.66 -12.36 0.64
N PRO A 27 -12.74 -13.15 0.67
CA PRO A 27 -13.05 -14.06 1.79
C PRO A 27 -11.96 -15.11 2.04
N TRP A 28 -11.23 -15.51 0.99
CA TRP A 28 -10.15 -16.48 1.09
C TRP A 28 -8.98 -16.02 2.00
N THR A 29 -8.85 -14.72 2.30
CA THR A 29 -7.76 -14.20 3.14
C THR A 29 -7.99 -14.53 4.61
N HIS A 30 -9.23 -14.84 4.97
CA HIS A 30 -9.62 -15.28 6.31
C HIS A 30 -9.39 -16.78 6.50
N ASP A 31 -9.49 -17.57 5.42
CA ASP A 31 -9.32 -19.03 5.48
C ASP A 31 -7.86 -19.47 5.43
N VAL A 32 -7.00 -18.72 4.72
CA VAL A 32 -5.58 -19.06 4.60
C VAL A 32 -4.84 -18.74 5.90
N MET A 33 -4.21 -19.76 6.49
CA MET A 33 -3.35 -19.65 7.66
C MET A 33 -1.88 -19.73 7.24
N VAL A 34 -1.07 -18.75 7.65
CA VAL A 34 0.38 -18.75 7.47
C VAL A 34 1.03 -18.70 8.85
N ALA A 35 1.84 -19.73 9.17
CA ALA A 35 2.45 -19.88 10.49
C ALA A 35 1.44 -19.83 11.65
N ASN A 36 0.27 -20.44 11.47
CA ASN A 36 -0.83 -20.47 12.44
C ASN A 36 -1.46 -19.10 12.75
N VAL A 37 -1.27 -18.12 11.85
CA VAL A 37 -1.86 -16.78 11.88
C VAL A 37 -2.60 -16.54 10.57
N SER A 38 -3.77 -15.91 10.60
CA SER A 38 -4.54 -15.67 9.38
C SER A 38 -3.79 -14.77 8.39
N LEU A 39 -3.92 -15.04 7.10
CA LEU A 39 -3.36 -14.21 6.04
C LEU A 39 -3.88 -12.77 6.15
N PHE A 40 -5.14 -12.61 6.55
CA PHE A 40 -5.72 -11.30 6.89
C PHE A 40 -4.90 -10.54 7.95
N ALA A 41 -4.52 -11.19 9.06
CA ALA A 41 -3.71 -10.54 10.10
C ALA A 41 -2.31 -10.16 9.59
N TRP A 42 -1.70 -11.01 8.77
CA TRP A 42 -0.44 -10.69 8.10
C TRP A 42 -0.55 -9.50 7.15
N LEU A 43 -1.64 -9.41 6.40
CA LEU A 43 -1.91 -8.27 5.53
C LEU A 43 -2.05 -6.99 6.38
N MET A 44 -2.88 -7.01 7.42
CA MET A 44 -3.03 -5.86 8.33
C MET A 44 -1.70 -5.41 8.95
N PHE A 45 -0.86 -6.35 9.37
CA PHE A 45 0.49 -6.06 9.85
C PHE A 45 1.36 -5.41 8.75
N ALA A 46 1.34 -5.97 7.54
CA ALA A 46 2.06 -5.39 6.41
C ALA A 46 1.61 -3.96 6.11
N LEU A 47 0.32 -3.63 6.24
CA LEU A 47 -0.18 -2.27 6.06
C LEU A 47 0.43 -1.31 7.10
N MET A 48 0.49 -1.75 8.36
CA MET A 48 1.09 -0.99 9.47
C MET A 48 2.56 -0.65 9.22
N VAL A 49 3.29 -1.51 8.49
CA VAL A 49 4.70 -1.30 8.15
C VAL A 49 4.86 -0.51 6.85
N LEU A 50 4.06 -0.83 5.82
CA LEU A 50 4.14 -0.20 4.50
C LEU A 50 3.69 1.27 4.53
N ALA A 51 2.71 1.63 5.36
CA ALA A 51 2.26 3.02 5.47
C ALA A 51 3.37 3.99 5.92
N PRO A 52 4.07 3.78 7.05
CA PRO A 52 5.19 4.64 7.42
C PRO A 52 6.39 4.49 6.48
N ALA A 53 6.66 3.29 5.93
CA ALA A 53 7.75 3.08 4.99
C ALA A 53 7.55 3.87 3.68
N THR A 54 6.34 3.89 3.13
CA THR A 54 6.03 4.70 1.94
C THR A 54 6.12 6.19 2.23
N GLY A 55 5.66 6.64 3.40
CA GLY A 55 5.84 8.03 3.85
C GLY A 55 7.32 8.44 3.93
N LEU A 56 8.17 7.57 4.50
CA LEU A 56 9.62 7.79 4.57
C LEU A 56 10.27 7.82 3.18
N VAL A 57 9.92 6.90 2.29
CA VAL A 57 10.47 6.86 0.92
C VAL A 57 10.10 8.12 0.15
N VAL A 58 8.87 8.61 0.29
CA VAL A 58 8.44 9.88 -0.33
C VAL A 58 9.20 11.05 0.28
N ALA A 59 9.30 11.14 1.61
CA ALA A 59 10.01 12.21 2.28
C ALA A 59 11.50 12.28 1.90
N LEU A 60 12.19 11.13 1.88
CA LEU A 60 13.58 11.03 1.45
C LEU A 60 13.78 11.41 -0.02
N LYS A 61 12.82 11.08 -0.87
CA LYS A 61 12.90 11.46 -2.29
C LYS A 61 12.76 12.97 -2.47
N SER A 62 11.84 13.61 -1.73
CA SER A 62 11.68 15.05 -1.75
C SER A 62 12.94 15.79 -1.27
N ASP A 63 13.59 15.28 -0.21
CA ASP A 63 14.82 15.87 0.36
C ASP A 63 16.04 15.78 -0.59
N VAL A 64 16.04 14.81 -1.51
CA VAL A 64 17.12 14.62 -2.52
C VAL A 64 16.93 15.51 -3.75
N GLU A 65 15.71 16.02 -4.00
CA GLU A 65 15.41 16.93 -5.12
C GLU A 65 15.63 18.42 -4.80
N ASP A 66 15.90 18.77 -3.52
CA ASP A 66 16.28 20.11 -3.02
C ASP A 66 17.81 20.30 -2.92
#